data_AF-A0A6I1W0Z6-F1
#
_entry.id   AF-A0A6I1W0Z6-F1
#
_cell.length_a   1.000
_cell.length_b   1.000
_cell.length_c   1.000
_cell.angle_alpha   90.00
_cell.angle_beta   90.00
_cell.angle_gamma   90.00
#
_symmetry.space_group_name_H-M   'P 1'
#
loop_
_entity.id
_entity.type
_entity.pdbx_description
1 polymer ?
#
loop_
_entity_poly.entity_id
_entity_poly.type
_entity_poly.pdbx_seq_one_letter_code
_entity_poly.pdbx_strand_id
1 'polypeptide(L)'
;DPIAHPTVPVRDGTRFLMELDGAQGQRANSWHTDVTFVDAYPKASVLRSVLAPASGGDTVWANTASAYAKLPKNLQDLADNLWAVHSNEYDYASAKPDVSPEKIEQYRK
;
A
#
# COMPACT_ATOMS: atom_id res chain seq x y z
N ASP A 1 -2.76 19.92 -1.77
CA ASP A 1 -3.96 19.13 -2.08
C ASP A 1 -3.67 17.64 -2.00
N PRO A 2 -4.68 16.76 -1.83
CA PRO A 2 -4.50 15.32 -1.92
C PRO A 2 -4.01 14.91 -3.32
N ILE A 3 -3.24 13.82 -3.39
CA ILE A 3 -2.72 13.25 -4.63
C ILE A 3 -3.47 11.95 -4.95
N ALA A 4 -3.70 11.70 -6.25
CA ALA A 4 -4.27 10.44 -6.70
C ALA A 4 -3.23 9.31 -6.60
N HIS A 5 -3.70 8.08 -6.42
CA HIS A 5 -2.83 6.90 -6.47
C HIS A 5 -2.22 6.77 -7.88
N PRO A 6 -0.92 6.50 -8.04
CA PRO A 6 -0.27 6.52 -9.35
C PRO A 6 -0.76 5.41 -10.29
N THR A 7 -1.12 4.25 -9.76
CA THR A 7 -1.46 3.05 -10.55
C THR A 7 -2.91 2.58 -10.41
N VAL A 8 -3.67 3.19 -9.49
CA VAL A 8 -5.06 2.81 -9.22
C VAL A 8 -5.97 3.95 -9.66
N PRO A 9 -6.97 3.69 -10.52
CA PRO A 9 -7.89 4.72 -10.99
C PRO A 9 -8.61 5.42 -9.84
N VAL A 10 -8.84 6.72 -10.02
CA VAL A 10 -9.72 7.49 -9.14
C VAL A 10 -11.17 7.09 -9.35
N ARG A 11 -11.98 7.14 -8.28
CA ARG A 11 -13.43 6.98 -8.36
C ARG A 11 -14.04 8.00 -9.32
N ASP A 12 -14.93 7.53 -10.19
CA ASP A 12 -15.68 8.37 -11.12
C ASP A 12 -16.37 9.54 -10.41
N GLY A 13 -16.24 10.74 -10.99
CA GLY A 13 -16.78 11.97 -10.42
C GLY A 13 -15.98 12.55 -9.24
N THR A 14 -14.80 11.99 -8.93
CA THR A 14 -13.88 12.52 -7.91
C THR A 14 -12.52 12.87 -8.51
N ARG A 15 -11.65 13.55 -7.74
CA ARG A 15 -10.32 13.98 -8.20
C ARG A 15 -9.17 13.12 -7.68
N PHE A 16 -9.35 12.42 -6.56
CA PHE A 16 -8.27 11.76 -5.83
C PHE A 16 -8.74 10.57 -4.97
N LEU A 17 -10.02 10.22 -5.02
CA LEU A 17 -10.56 9.17 -4.16
C LEU A 17 -10.22 7.80 -4.75
N MET A 18 -9.54 6.97 -3.98
CA MET A 18 -9.34 5.56 -4.27
C MET A 18 -10.40 4.73 -3.53
N GLU A 19 -11.06 3.82 -4.24
CA GLU A 19 -11.99 2.86 -3.64
C GLU A 19 -11.29 1.57 -3.26
N LEU A 20 -11.74 1.01 -2.14
CA LEU A 20 -11.32 -0.29 -1.64
C LEU A 20 -12.56 -1.16 -1.44
N ASP A 21 -12.66 -2.23 -2.20
CA ASP A 21 -13.71 -3.25 -2.07
C ASP A 21 -13.11 -4.60 -1.66
N GLY A 22 -13.22 -4.88 -0.36
CA GLY A 22 -12.76 -6.14 0.23
C GLY A 22 -13.52 -7.38 -0.26
N ALA A 23 -14.71 -7.23 -0.87
CA ALA A 23 -15.46 -8.33 -1.51
C ALA A 23 -14.91 -8.66 -2.91
N GLN A 24 -14.32 -7.69 -3.60
CA GLN A 24 -13.58 -7.89 -4.85
C GLN A 24 -12.12 -8.36 -4.63
N GLY A 25 -11.79 -8.73 -3.39
CA GLY A 25 -10.46 -9.17 -3.00
C GLY A 25 -9.41 -8.06 -2.97
N GLN A 26 -9.83 -6.79 -2.89
CA GLN A 26 -8.93 -5.66 -2.63
C GLN A 26 -8.68 -5.57 -1.12
N ARG A 27 -7.87 -6.50 -0.61
CA ARG A 27 -7.48 -6.54 0.81
C ARG A 27 -5.97 -6.39 0.91
N ALA A 28 -5.51 -5.35 1.59
CA ALA A 28 -4.10 -5.17 1.91
C ALA A 28 -3.76 -5.95 3.19
N ASN A 29 -3.66 -7.27 3.07
CA ASN A 29 -3.43 -8.18 4.21
C ASN A 29 -1.94 -8.50 4.44
N SER A 30 -1.04 -7.72 3.85
CA SER A 30 0.41 -7.79 4.03
C SER A 30 0.92 -6.44 4.55
N TRP A 31 1.91 -6.48 5.45
CA TRP A 31 2.55 -5.27 5.97
C TRP A 31 3.22 -4.48 4.84
N HIS A 32 2.85 -3.21 4.70
CA HIS A 32 3.39 -2.32 3.67
C HIS A 32 3.37 -0.87 4.17
N THR A 33 4.00 0.02 3.40
CA THR A 33 3.83 1.47 3.47
C THR A 33 3.33 1.93 2.10
N ASP A 34 2.31 2.79 2.07
CA ASP A 34 1.64 3.24 0.86
C ASP A 34 2.65 3.82 -0.17
N VAL A 35 2.65 3.26 -1.39
CA VAL A 35 3.27 3.84 -2.60
C VAL A 35 4.78 4.14 -2.47
N THR A 36 5.53 3.32 -1.75
CA THR A 36 6.99 3.51 -1.58
C THR A 36 7.83 3.35 -2.84
N PHE A 37 7.23 2.94 -3.96
CA PHE A 37 7.89 2.75 -5.25
C PHE A 37 8.00 4.03 -6.11
N VAL A 38 7.55 5.19 -5.61
CA VAL A 38 7.75 6.51 -6.26
C VAL A 38 8.53 7.45 -5.35
N ASP A 39 9.31 8.36 -5.94
CA ASP A 39 10.18 9.29 -5.19
C ASP A 39 9.40 10.17 -4.20
N ALA A 40 8.27 10.73 -4.64
CA ALA A 40 7.42 11.62 -3.85
C ALA A 40 6.21 10.87 -3.27
N TYR A 41 6.47 9.83 -2.48
CA TYR A 41 5.43 9.01 -1.87
C TYR A 41 4.52 9.82 -0.90
N PRO A 42 3.27 9.36 -0.65
CA PRO A 42 2.33 10.07 0.21
C PRO A 42 2.84 10.18 1.65
N LYS A 43 2.77 11.39 2.21
CA LYS A 43 3.11 11.63 3.63
C LYS A 43 2.06 11.12 4.62
N ALA A 44 0.81 10.99 4.18
CA ALA A 44 -0.33 10.61 5.01
C ALA A 44 -1.54 10.23 4.13
N SER A 45 -2.40 9.38 4.68
CA SER A 45 -3.64 8.91 4.05
C SER A 45 -4.84 9.20 4.96
N VAL A 46 -6.02 9.43 4.37
CA VAL A 46 -7.29 9.51 5.10
C VAL A 46 -8.16 8.35 4.65
N LEU A 47 -8.45 7.43 5.56
CA LEU A 47 -9.28 6.25 5.30
C LEU A 47 -10.65 6.42 5.95
N ARG A 48 -11.71 6.15 5.19
CA ARG A 48 -13.10 6.16 5.68
C ARG A 48 -13.78 4.84 5.34
N SER A 49 -14.32 4.17 6.35
CA SER A 49 -15.19 3.02 6.14
C SER A 49 -16.57 3.48 5.65
N VAL A 50 -17.02 2.91 4.53
CA VAL A 50 -18.37 3.13 3.97
C VAL A 50 -19.28 1.95 4.30
N LEU A 51 -18.76 0.73 4.16
CA LEU A 51 -19.42 -0.52 4.52
C LEU A 51 -18.41 -1.39 5.26
N ALA A 52 -18.79 -1.86 6.46
CA ALA A 52 -17.99 -2.75 7.29
C ALA A 52 -18.73 -4.08 7.53
N PRO A 53 -18.01 -5.22 7.63
CA PRO A 53 -18.62 -6.47 8.05
C PRO A 53 -19.08 -6.39 9.51
N ALA A 54 -20.00 -7.27 9.92
CA ALA A 54 -20.48 -7.36 11.30
C ALA A 54 -19.37 -7.73 12.30
N SER A 55 -18.32 -8.41 11.84
CA SER A 55 -17.13 -8.75 12.62
C SER A 55 -15.91 -8.92 11.71
N GLY A 56 -14.72 -8.67 12.27
CA GLY A 56 -13.44 -8.68 11.54
C GLY A 56 -13.29 -7.49 10.58
N GLY A 57 -12.30 -7.57 9.68
CA GLY A 57 -11.99 -6.47 8.75
C GLY A 57 -11.12 -5.37 9.38
N ASP A 58 -10.48 -5.66 10.50
CA ASP A 58 -9.62 -4.72 11.22
C ASP A 58 -8.47 -4.25 10.34
N THR A 59 -8.13 -2.97 10.49
CA THR A 59 -6.87 -2.40 9.99
C THR A 59 -5.96 -2.18 11.17
N VAL A 60 -4.73 -2.66 11.09
CA VAL A 60 -3.71 -2.50 12.12
C VAL A 60 -2.52 -1.72 11.57
N TRP A 61 -1.85 -0.98 12.43
CA TRP A 61 -0.68 -0.17 12.08
C TRP A 61 0.51 -0.53 12.97
N ALA A 62 1.71 -0.41 12.41
CA ALA A 62 2.98 -0.54 13.12
C ALA A 62 3.75 0.78 13.08
N ASN A 63 4.48 1.10 14.14
CA ASN A 63 5.28 2.31 14.22
C ASN A 63 6.75 2.00 13.89
N THR A 64 7.19 2.36 12.69
CA THR A 64 8.56 2.12 12.20
C THR A 64 9.61 2.96 12.91
N ALA A 65 9.28 4.17 13.35
CA ALA A 65 10.19 4.99 14.16
C ALA A 65 10.49 4.33 15.51
N SER A 66 9.46 3.78 16.17
CA SER A 66 9.62 3.00 17.40
C SER A 66 10.35 1.69 17.18
N ALA A 67 10.17 1.03 16.03
CA ALA A 67 10.90 -0.18 15.67
C ALA A 67 12.40 0.11 15.51
N TYR A 68 12.74 1.15 14.75
CA TYR A 68 14.13 1.60 14.56
C TYR A 68 14.79 2.01 15.88
N ALA A 69 14.11 2.79 16.72
CA ALA A 69 14.63 3.23 18.02
C ALA A 69 14.91 2.09 19.02
N LYS A 70 14.33 0.89 18.80
CA LYS A 70 14.53 -0.29 19.63
C LYS A 70 15.55 -1.27 19.05
N LEU A 71 16.14 -0.98 17.88
CA LEU A 71 17.17 -1.83 17.30
C LEU A 71 18.42 -1.83 18.21
N PRO A 72 19.09 -3.00 18.37
CA PRO A 72 20.47 -3.04 18.82
C PRO A 72 21.35 -2.13 17.96
N LYS A 73 22.36 -1.50 18.56
CA LYS A 73 23.22 -0.51 17.88
C LYS A 73 23.78 -1.01 16.55
N ASN A 74 24.21 -2.27 16.48
CA ASN A 74 24.76 -2.85 15.26
C ASN A 74 23.73 -3.00 14.13
N LEU A 75 22.44 -3.20 14.45
CA LEU A 75 21.38 -3.25 13.45
C LEU A 75 20.92 -1.85 13.05
N GLN A 76 20.98 -0.89 13.96
CA GLN A 76 20.75 0.51 13.64
C GLN A 76 21.81 1.02 12.65
N ASP A 77 23.09 0.75 12.92
CA ASP A 77 24.20 1.12 12.03
C ASP A 77 24.09 0.46 10.65
N LEU A 78 23.60 -0.79 10.61
CA LEU A 78 23.30 -1.46 9.35
C LEU A 78 22.18 -0.72 8.59
N ALA A 79 21.06 -0.42 9.26
CA ALA A 79 19.91 0.25 8.65
C ALA A 79 20.26 1.64 8.10
N ASP A 80 21.13 2.39 8.80
CA ASP A 80 21.57 3.73 8.38
C ASP A 80 22.36 3.74 7.06
N ASN A 81 22.97 2.62 6.70
CA ASN A 81 23.83 2.50 5.52
C ASN A 81 23.21 1.65 4.40
N LEU A 82 22.04 1.06 4.63
CA LEU A 82 21.40 0.19 3.67
C LEU A 82 20.44 0.95 2.76
N TRP A 83 20.43 0.57 1.48
CA TRP A 83 19.46 1.02 0.51
C TRP A 83 18.61 -0.15 0.03
N ALA A 84 17.32 0.10 -0.21
CA ALA A 84 16.38 -0.87 -0.75
C ALA A 84 15.73 -0.30 -2.01
N VAL A 85 15.49 -1.17 -3.00
CA VAL A 85 14.70 -0.84 -4.19
C VAL A 85 13.26 -1.24 -3.94
N HIS A 86 12.34 -0.31 -4.15
CA HIS A 86 10.90 -0.53 -4.04
C HIS A 86 10.28 -0.48 -5.43
N SER A 87 9.44 -1.45 -5.76
CA SER A 87 8.81 -1.60 -7.07
C SER A 87 7.35 -2.02 -6.92
N ASN A 88 6.47 -1.49 -7.77
CA ASN A 88 5.07 -1.90 -7.88
C ASN A 88 4.87 -3.21 -8.67
N GLU A 89 5.94 -3.76 -9.27
CA GLU A 89 5.88 -5.03 -10.01
C GLU A 89 5.35 -6.19 -9.16
N TYR A 90 5.47 -6.12 -7.83
CA TYR A 90 5.09 -7.19 -6.90
C TYR A 90 3.78 -6.90 -6.12
N ASP A 91 3.54 -5.65 -5.71
CA ASP A 91 2.43 -5.29 -4.80
C ASP A 91 1.04 -5.61 -5.36
N TYR A 92 0.87 -5.57 -6.68
CA TYR A 92 -0.39 -5.86 -7.35
C TYR A 92 -0.35 -7.12 -8.24
N ALA A 93 0.82 -7.74 -8.39
CA ALA A 93 1.03 -8.96 -9.16
C ALA A 93 1.20 -10.22 -8.29
N SER A 94 0.99 -10.12 -6.97
CA SER A 94 0.84 -11.31 -6.12
C SER A 94 -0.19 -12.23 -6.78
N ALA A 95 0.31 -13.37 -7.28
CA ALA A 95 -0.38 -14.22 -8.23
C ALA A 95 -1.72 -14.68 -7.66
N LYS A 96 -2.80 -13.96 -7.96
CA LYS A 96 -4.12 -14.57 -7.85
C LYS A 96 -4.22 -15.51 -9.05
N PRO A 97 -4.58 -16.79 -8.85
CA PRO A 97 -4.62 -17.78 -9.93
C PRO A 97 -5.56 -17.42 -11.09
N ASP A 98 -6.37 -16.36 -10.98
CA ASP A 98 -7.38 -15.90 -11.94
C ASP A 98 -7.31 -14.39 -12.26
N VAL A 99 -6.13 -13.74 -12.25
CA VAL A 99 -6.04 -12.35 -12.77
C VAL A 99 -6.00 -12.38 -14.29
N SER A 100 -6.97 -11.73 -14.96
CA SER A 100 -6.96 -11.64 -16.42
C SER A 100 -5.72 -10.88 -16.93
N PRO A 101 -5.21 -11.20 -18.14
CA PRO A 101 -4.07 -10.50 -18.73
C PRO A 101 -4.25 -8.98 -18.81
N GLU A 102 -5.47 -8.47 -19.06
CA GLU A 102 -5.71 -7.03 -19.11
C GLU A 102 -5.47 -6.35 -17.76
N LYS A 103 -5.81 -7.05 -16.67
CA LYS A 103 -5.69 -6.53 -15.31
C LYS A 103 -4.24 -6.55 -14.84
N ILE A 104 -3.43 -7.51 -15.30
CA ILE A 104 -1.97 -7.52 -15.09
C ILE A 104 -1.32 -6.31 -15.76
N GLU A 105 -1.67 -6.02 -17.01
CA GLU A 105 -1.10 -4.88 -17.74
C GLU A 105 -1.48 -3.52 -17.12
N GLN A 106 -2.67 -3.43 -16.54
CA GLN A 106 -3.10 -2.25 -15.79
C GLN A 106 -2.23 -2.00 -14.53
N TYR A 107 -1.75 -3.06 -13.88
CA TYR A 107 -0.90 -2.98 -12.69
C TYR A 107 0.58 -2.70 -12.99
N ARG A 108 1.03 -2.91 -14.23
CA ARG A 108 2.41 -2.68 -14.67
C ARG A 108 2.71 -1.24 -15.08
N LYS A 109 1.68 -0.39 -15.16
CA LYS A 109 1.82 1.06 -15.35
C LYS A 109 2.13 1.73 -14.04
#